data_AF-A0A060NTM3-F1
#
_entry.id   AF-A0A060NTM3-F1
#
_cell.length_a   1.000
_cell.length_b   1.000
_cell.length_c   1.000
_cell.angle_alpha   90.00
_cell.angle_beta   90.00
_cell.angle_gamma   90.00
#
_symmetry.space_group_name_H-M   'P 1'
#
loop_
_entity.id
_entity.type
_entity.pdbx_description
1 polymer ?
#
loop_
_entity_poly.entity_id
_entity_poly.type
_entity_poly.pdbx_seq_one_letter_code
_entity_poly.pdbx_strand_id
1 'polypeptide(L)'
;MLVTLVLQKPFAPAPDLAAQELAAAERLQRVGTVALREATRELRTGQQVYQAACMACHAAGVVGAPKFGDAAAWAPRIGAGLERLVTSTLQGKGAMGAQGGGAFSDFEIKRAVVYLANAGGGNFPEPVAPDATAAPAPQQ
;
A
#
# COMPACT_ATOMS: atom_id res chain seq x y z
N MET A 1 43.94 -72.87 -5.53
CA MET A 1 42.71 -72.24 -6.05
C MET A 1 42.36 -71.07 -5.14
N LEU A 2 42.31 -69.88 -5.72
CA LEU A 2 41.97 -68.60 -5.08
C LEU A 2 40.55 -68.60 -4.50
N VAL A 3 40.32 -67.90 -3.39
CA VAL A 3 39.14 -67.02 -3.23
C VAL A 3 39.55 -65.76 -2.44
N THR A 4 39.33 -64.62 -3.08
CA THR A 4 39.64 -63.25 -2.66
C THR A 4 38.67 -62.74 -1.59
N LEU A 5 39.19 -62.07 -0.56
CA LEU A 5 38.41 -61.33 0.42
C LEU A 5 38.19 -59.89 -0.08
N VAL A 6 36.94 -59.45 -0.24
CA VAL A 6 36.60 -58.02 -0.31
C VAL A 6 35.58 -57.72 0.77
N LEU A 7 36.05 -56.94 1.75
CA LEU A 7 35.33 -56.46 2.92
C LEU A 7 34.24 -55.47 2.48
N GLN A 8 32.97 -55.88 2.50
CA GLN A 8 31.85 -54.96 2.26
C GLN A 8 31.49 -54.23 3.55
N LYS A 9 31.96 -52.99 3.66
CA LYS A 9 31.54 -52.03 4.68
C LYS A 9 30.06 -51.71 4.47
N PRO A 10 29.17 -51.87 5.47
CA PRO A 10 27.76 -51.54 5.28
C PRO A 10 27.62 -50.05 5.02
N PHE A 11 26.95 -49.72 3.92
CA PHE A 11 26.48 -48.38 3.58
C PHE A 11 25.58 -47.91 4.72
N ALA A 12 25.90 -46.76 5.33
CA ALA A 12 25.06 -46.17 6.37
C ALA A 12 23.65 -45.93 5.81
N PRO A 13 22.57 -46.18 6.57
CA PRO A 13 21.23 -45.93 6.08
C PRO A 13 21.09 -44.44 5.72
N ALA A 14 20.56 -44.18 4.52
CA ALA A 14 20.20 -42.83 4.11
C ALA A 14 19.26 -42.22 5.17
N PRO A 15 19.37 -40.91 5.46
CA PRO A 15 18.49 -40.28 6.42
C PRO A 15 17.05 -40.43 5.93
N ASP A 16 16.15 -40.79 6.84
CA ASP A 16 14.74 -41.02 6.54
C ASP A 16 14.15 -39.76 5.88
N LEU A 17 13.95 -39.85 4.57
CA LEU A 17 13.47 -38.76 3.73
C LEU A 17 12.05 -38.36 4.14
N ALA A 18 11.25 -39.31 4.63
CA ALA A 18 9.91 -39.03 5.12
C ALA A 18 9.95 -38.19 6.42
N ALA A 19 10.90 -38.49 7.32
CA ALA A 19 11.11 -37.68 8.53
C ALA A 19 11.60 -36.25 8.20
N GLN A 20 12.40 -36.10 7.14
CA GLN A 20 12.86 -34.78 6.69
C GLN A 20 11.78 -33.98 5.97
N GLU A 21 10.91 -34.62 5.18
CA GLU A 21 9.78 -33.96 4.54
C GLU A 21 8.72 -33.50 5.56
N LEU A 22 8.47 -34.28 6.62
CA LEU A 22 7.64 -33.87 7.76
C LEU A 22 8.24 -32.65 8.50
N ALA A 23 9.55 -32.66 8.76
CA ALA A 23 10.24 -31.52 9.40
C ALA A 23 10.32 -30.27 8.51
N ALA A 24 10.32 -30.43 7.18
CA ALA A 24 10.23 -29.33 6.23
C ALA A 24 8.81 -28.76 6.14
N ALA A 25 7.79 -29.62 6.17
CA ALA A 25 6.38 -29.22 6.19
C ALA A 25 6.00 -28.45 7.46
N GLU A 26 6.59 -28.80 8.61
CA GLU A 26 6.37 -28.11 9.88
C GLU A 26 7.03 -26.72 9.94
N ARG A 27 8.06 -26.48 9.13
CA ARG A 27 8.70 -25.16 8.97
C ARG A 27 7.98 -24.25 7.97
N LEU A 28 7.09 -24.80 7.15
CA LEU A 28 6.20 -24.08 6.24
C LEU A 28 4.86 -23.70 6.89
N GLN A 29 4.82 -23.55 8.22
CA GLN A 29 3.67 -22.94 8.88
C GLN A 29 3.57 -21.47 8.45
N ARG A 30 2.34 -21.00 8.23
CA ARG A 30 2.04 -19.61 7.91
C ARG A 30 2.41 -18.73 9.13
N VAL A 31 3.64 -18.23 9.18
CA VAL A 31 4.11 -17.31 10.23
C VAL A 31 3.59 -15.91 9.88
N GLY A 32 2.33 -15.66 10.20
CA GLY A 32 1.71 -14.36 10.05
C GLY A 32 0.60 -14.33 9.02
N THR A 33 -0.62 -14.09 9.49
CA THR A 33 -1.68 -13.55 8.66
C THR A 33 -1.47 -12.04 8.55
N VAL A 34 -1.08 -11.56 7.36
CA VAL A 34 -1.24 -10.13 7.04
C VAL A 34 -2.73 -9.91 6.82
N ALA A 35 -3.38 -9.18 7.71
CA ALA A 35 -4.75 -8.76 7.51
C ALA A 35 -4.76 -7.72 6.37
N LEU A 36 -5.01 -8.19 5.14
CA LEU A 36 -5.45 -7.33 4.04
C LEU A 36 -6.77 -6.72 4.46
N ARG A 37 -6.71 -5.48 4.94
CA ARG A 37 -7.86 -4.74 5.45
C ARG A 37 -8.70 -4.15 4.31
N GLU A 38 -8.77 -4.78 3.14
CA GLU A 38 -9.34 -4.15 1.93
C GLU A 38 -10.09 -5.12 1.01
N ALA A 39 -11.14 -5.77 1.51
CA ALA A 39 -12.12 -6.42 0.62
C ALA A 39 -13.59 -6.18 1.00
N THR A 40 -13.89 -5.54 2.14
CA THR A 40 -15.29 -5.43 2.64
C THR A 40 -15.69 -4.04 3.14
N ARG A 41 -14.81 -3.04 3.11
CA ARG A 41 -15.20 -1.67 3.46
C ARG A 41 -15.51 -0.86 2.20
N GLU A 42 -16.64 -0.16 2.22
CA GLU A 42 -16.96 0.85 1.21
C GLU A 42 -15.85 1.89 1.14
N LEU A 43 -15.40 2.22 -0.07
CA LEU A 43 -14.33 3.19 -0.27
C LEU A 43 -14.88 4.60 0.02
N ARG A 44 -14.23 5.35 0.92
CA ARG A 44 -14.66 6.70 1.32
C ARG A 44 -14.42 7.76 0.26
N THR A 45 -15.45 8.56 -0.02
CA THR A 45 -15.37 9.73 -0.91
C THR A 45 -14.26 10.71 -0.49
N GLY A 46 -13.79 11.54 -1.42
CA GLY A 46 -12.76 12.55 -1.13
C GLY A 46 -13.14 13.50 0.00
N GLN A 47 -14.42 13.89 0.06
CA GLN A 47 -14.94 14.71 1.16
C GLN A 47 -14.87 13.98 2.51
N GLN A 48 -15.27 12.70 2.58
CA GLN A 48 -15.21 11.93 3.84
C GLN A 48 -13.78 11.77 4.35
N VAL A 49 -12.81 11.57 3.45
CA VAL A 49 -11.38 11.50 3.78
C VAL A 49 -10.87 12.87 4.24
N TYR A 50 -11.26 13.94 3.55
CA TYR A 50 -10.94 15.31 3.95
C TYR A 50 -11.41 15.58 5.39
N GLN A 51 -12.66 15.25 5.70
CA GLN A 51 -13.20 15.46 7.04
C GLN A 51 -12.44 14.66 8.11
N ALA A 52 -12.04 13.43 7.78
CA ALA A 52 -11.46 12.50 8.74
C ALA A 52 -9.95 12.71 8.99
N ALA A 53 -9.18 13.20 8.01
CA ALA A 53 -7.73 13.35 8.15
C ALA A 53 -7.15 14.69 7.69
N CYS A 54 -7.75 15.35 6.70
CA CYS A 54 -7.12 16.53 6.08
C CYS A 54 -7.56 17.85 6.72
N MET A 55 -8.80 17.91 7.23
CA MET A 55 -9.43 19.13 7.75
C MET A 55 -8.62 19.78 8.88
N ALA A 56 -8.06 18.96 9.77
CA ALA A 56 -7.32 19.43 10.95
C ALA A 56 -6.23 20.45 10.58
N CYS A 57 -5.61 20.30 9.41
CA CYS A 57 -4.62 21.25 8.92
C CYS A 57 -5.17 22.19 7.83
N HIS A 58 -5.94 21.65 6.88
CA HIS A 58 -6.34 22.39 5.69
C HIS A 58 -7.56 23.29 5.89
N ALA A 59 -8.38 23.14 6.93
CA ALA A 59 -9.54 24.02 7.14
C ALA A 59 -9.12 25.45 7.50
N ALA A 60 -8.14 25.59 8.38
CA ALA A 60 -7.61 26.89 8.82
C ALA A 60 -6.24 27.24 8.22
N GLY A 61 -5.60 26.30 7.51
CA GLY A 61 -4.24 26.48 6.97
C GLY A 61 -3.16 26.45 8.04
N VAL A 62 -3.30 25.58 9.04
CA VAL A 62 -2.35 25.49 10.15
C VAL A 62 -0.98 25.06 9.62
N VAL A 63 0.09 25.50 10.28
CA VAL A 63 1.48 25.21 9.91
C VAL A 63 1.82 25.48 8.43
N GLY A 64 1.11 26.40 7.78
CA GLY A 64 1.31 26.76 6.37
C GLY A 64 0.65 25.80 5.37
N ALA A 65 -0.29 24.95 5.82
CA ALA A 65 -1.09 24.14 4.92
C ALA A 65 -1.95 25.04 3.99
N PRO A 66 -2.08 24.70 2.69
CA PRO A 66 -2.97 25.45 1.80
C PRO A 66 -4.42 25.32 2.28
N LYS A 67 -5.04 26.45 2.59
CA LYS A 67 -6.38 26.50 3.15
C LYS A 67 -7.43 25.99 2.14
N PHE A 68 -8.39 25.23 2.61
CA PHE A 68 -9.51 24.73 1.81
C PHE A 68 -10.29 25.91 1.22
N GLY A 69 -10.52 25.88 -0.09
CA GLY A 69 -11.22 26.96 -0.80
C GLY A 69 -10.37 28.18 -1.17
N ASP A 70 -9.09 28.23 -0.79
CA ASP A 70 -8.23 29.38 -1.09
C ASP A 70 -7.64 29.27 -2.51
N ALA A 71 -8.33 29.89 -3.47
CA ALA A 71 -7.91 29.85 -4.87
C ALA A 71 -6.49 30.39 -5.11
N ALA A 72 -6.04 31.39 -4.35
CA ALA A 72 -4.71 31.96 -4.52
C ALA A 72 -3.62 30.98 -4.05
N ALA A 73 -3.83 30.31 -2.91
CA ALA A 73 -2.91 29.31 -2.39
C ALA A 73 -2.88 28.03 -3.26
N TRP A 74 -4.00 27.69 -3.90
CA TRP A 74 -4.14 26.48 -4.71
C TRP A 74 -3.76 26.64 -6.18
N ALA A 75 -3.90 27.84 -6.78
CA ALA A 75 -3.56 28.10 -8.19
C ALA A 75 -2.18 27.54 -8.63
N PRO A 76 -1.05 27.87 -7.98
CA PRO A 76 0.26 27.34 -8.39
C PRO A 76 0.39 25.82 -8.17
N ARG A 77 -0.39 25.25 -7.25
CA ARG A 77 -0.40 23.81 -6.93
C ARG A 77 -1.17 23.02 -7.96
N ILE A 78 -2.35 23.53 -8.34
CA ILE A 78 -3.17 23.00 -9.43
C ILE A 78 -2.37 23.05 -10.74
N GLY A 79 -1.64 24.15 -10.99
CA GLY A 79 -0.76 24.28 -12.16
C GLY A 79 0.36 23.23 -12.24
N ALA A 80 0.77 22.63 -11.12
CA ALA A 80 1.73 21.52 -11.12
C ALA A 80 1.11 20.17 -11.55
N GLY A 81 -0.21 20.09 -11.64
CA GLY A 81 -0.96 18.90 -12.05
C GLY A 81 -1.30 17.95 -10.90
N LEU A 82 -2.37 17.16 -11.10
CA LEU A 82 -2.93 16.25 -10.09
C LEU A 82 -1.91 15.23 -9.59
N GLU A 83 -1.19 14.56 -10.49
CA GLU A 83 -0.25 13.49 -10.10
C GLU A 83 0.82 14.00 -9.14
N ARG A 84 1.34 15.21 -9.34
CA ARG A 84 2.33 15.82 -8.43
C ARG A 84 1.75 16.13 -7.06
N LEU A 85 0.49 16.53 -6.99
CA LEU A 85 -0.22 16.75 -5.72
C LEU A 85 -0.43 15.44 -4.97
N VAL A 86 -0.84 14.39 -5.68
CA VAL A 86 -1.05 13.06 -5.12
C VAL A 86 0.27 12.49 -4.61
N THR A 87 1.33 12.51 -5.41
CA THR A 87 2.67 12.06 -4.97
C THR A 87 3.14 12.81 -3.72
N SER A 88 3.02 14.14 -3.70
CA SER A 88 3.39 14.95 -2.53
C SER A 88 2.56 14.60 -1.29
N THR A 89 1.31 14.20 -1.48
CA THR A 89 0.39 13.84 -0.39
C THR A 89 0.73 12.47 0.18
N LEU A 90 0.97 11.49 -0.71
CA LEU A 90 1.32 10.13 -0.32
C LEU A 90 2.68 10.07 0.37
N GLN A 91 3.68 10.78 -0.17
CA GLN A 91 5.05 10.80 0.38
C GLN A 91 5.22 11.79 1.53
N GLY A 92 4.27 12.71 1.71
CA GLY A 92 4.41 13.84 2.64
C GLY A 92 5.27 14.97 2.06
N LYS A 93 5.07 16.17 2.57
CA LYS A 93 5.81 17.38 2.13
C LYS A 93 5.81 18.46 3.21
N GLY A 94 7.00 18.89 3.61
CA GLY A 94 7.15 19.91 4.65
C GLY A 94 6.57 19.42 5.98
N ALA A 95 5.67 20.21 6.59
CA ALA A 95 5.00 19.85 7.84
C ALA A 95 3.87 18.81 7.67
N MET A 96 3.50 18.46 6.44
CA MET A 96 2.49 17.45 6.15
C MET A 96 3.14 16.07 6.10
N GLY A 97 2.78 15.19 7.05
CA GLY A 97 3.25 13.80 7.09
C GLY A 97 2.72 12.95 5.93
N ALA A 98 3.44 11.87 5.62
CA ALA A 98 3.07 10.92 4.58
C ALA A 98 1.68 10.30 4.84
N GLN A 99 0.82 10.33 3.83
CA GLN A 99 -0.50 9.69 3.90
C GLN A 99 -0.49 8.26 3.33
N GLY A 100 0.51 7.92 2.51
CA GLY A 100 0.66 6.59 1.93
C GLY A 100 0.93 5.54 3.01
N GLY A 101 0.28 4.38 2.90
CA GLY A 101 0.34 3.33 3.92
C GLY A 101 -0.32 3.71 5.25
N GLY A 102 -1.05 4.82 5.30
CA GLY A 102 -1.74 5.33 6.48
C GLY A 102 -3.13 4.71 6.67
N ALA A 103 -4.04 5.51 7.25
CA ALA A 103 -5.39 5.06 7.60
C ALA A 103 -6.34 4.90 6.38
N PHE A 104 -6.00 5.52 5.25
CA PHE A 104 -6.78 5.50 4.01
C PHE A 104 -5.94 4.90 2.89
N SER A 105 -6.61 4.30 1.90
CA SER A 105 -5.92 3.79 0.72
C SER A 105 -5.45 4.93 -0.16
N ASP A 106 -4.42 4.67 -0.97
CA ASP A 106 -3.91 5.66 -1.92
C ASP A 106 -5.01 6.17 -2.88
N PHE A 107 -5.98 5.32 -3.21
CA PHE A 107 -7.15 5.70 -4.00
C PHE A 107 -8.05 6.70 -3.27
N GLU A 108 -8.38 6.45 -2.00
CA GLU A 108 -9.16 7.37 -1.17
C GLU A 108 -8.42 8.70 -0.95
N ILE A 109 -7.11 8.64 -0.75
CA ILE A 109 -6.27 9.84 -0.67
C ILE A 109 -6.30 10.61 -1.98
N LYS A 110 -6.22 9.94 -3.13
CA LYS A 110 -6.33 10.60 -4.45
C LYS A 110 -7.66 11.35 -4.60
N ARG A 111 -8.77 10.75 -4.17
CA ARG A 111 -10.09 11.41 -4.13
C ARG A 111 -10.10 12.64 -3.21
N ALA A 112 -9.46 12.55 -2.05
CA ALA A 112 -9.33 13.68 -1.15
C ALA A 112 -8.54 14.84 -1.79
N VAL A 113 -7.42 14.53 -2.47
CA VAL A 113 -6.62 15.53 -3.18
C VAL A 113 -7.44 16.25 -4.24
N VAL A 114 -8.24 15.51 -5.03
CA VAL A 114 -9.16 16.10 -6.01
C VAL A 114 -10.19 17.01 -5.33
N TYR A 115 -10.78 16.57 -4.22
CA TYR A 115 -11.73 17.37 -3.46
C TYR A 115 -11.14 18.71 -2.98
N LEU A 116 -9.95 18.71 -2.36
CA LEU A 116 -9.30 19.96 -1.94
C LEU A 116 -8.90 20.84 -3.13
N ALA A 117 -8.33 20.25 -4.18
CA ALA A 117 -7.86 21.00 -5.33
C ALA A 117 -9.01 21.66 -6.09
N ASN A 118 -10.15 20.96 -6.25
CA ASN A 118 -11.32 21.50 -6.91
C ASN A 118 -12.00 22.59 -6.06
N ALA A 119 -12.03 22.45 -4.74
CA ALA A 119 -12.45 23.54 -3.86
C ALA A 119 -11.55 24.78 -4.02
N GLY A 120 -10.26 24.60 -4.26
CA GLY A 120 -9.30 25.67 -4.58
C GLY A 120 -9.35 26.20 -6.01
N GLY A 121 -10.38 25.88 -6.80
CA GLY A 121 -10.53 26.35 -8.19
C GLY A 121 -9.97 25.42 -9.26
N GLY A 122 -9.60 24.19 -8.90
CA GLY A 122 -9.27 23.13 -9.86
C GLY A 122 -10.52 22.54 -10.53
N ASN A 123 -10.31 21.77 -11.59
CA ASN A 123 -11.36 21.00 -12.25
C ASN A 123 -10.84 19.60 -12.63
N PHE A 124 -10.28 18.90 -11.64
CA PHE A 124 -9.83 17.54 -11.82
C PHE A 124 -11.01 16.56 -11.75
N PRO A 125 -11.07 15.56 -12.65
CA PRO A 125 -12.10 14.54 -12.58
C PRO A 125 -11.93 13.70 -11.32
N GLU A 126 -13.05 13.25 -10.75
CA GLU A 126 -13.02 12.29 -9.65
C GLU A 126 -12.36 10.98 -10.14
N PRO A 127 -11.36 10.45 -9.43
CA PRO A 127 -10.73 9.19 -9.77
C PRO A 127 -11.74 8.05 -9.76
N VAL A 128 -11.81 7.30 -10.86
CA VAL A 128 -12.61 6.07 -10.94
C VAL A 128 -11.91 4.98 -10.12
N ALA A 129 -12.68 4.26 -9.31
CA ALA A 129 -12.14 3.13 -8.56
C ALA A 129 -11.49 2.14 -9.53
N PRO A 130 -10.29 1.63 -9.23
CA PRO A 130 -9.75 0.52 -10.00
C PRO A 130 -10.76 -0.63 -9.91
N ASP A 131 -11.17 -1.16 -11.06
CA ASP A 131 -12.17 -2.22 -11.12
C ASP A 131 -11.78 -3.36 -10.16
N ALA A 132 -12.72 -3.76 -9.31
CA ALA A 132 -12.55 -4.91 -8.41
C ALA A 132 -12.38 -6.26 -9.17
N THR A 133 -12.37 -6.23 -10.50
CA THR A 133 -12.10 -7.37 -11.40
C THR A 133 -10.68 -7.37 -11.96
N ALA A 134 -9.89 -6.32 -11.76
CA ALA A 134 -8.46 -6.37 -12.04
C ALA A 134 -7.77 -7.11 -10.88
N ALA A 135 -7.73 -8.44 -10.99
CA ALA A 135 -6.87 -9.28 -10.17
C ALA A 135 -5.46 -8.64 -10.13
N PRO A 136 -4.79 -8.59 -8.96
CA PRO A 136 -3.42 -8.10 -8.90
C PRO A 136 -2.58 -8.94 -9.87
N ALA A 137 -1.97 -8.27 -10.84
CA ALA A 137 -0.99 -8.90 -11.71
C ALA A 137 0.08 -9.54 -10.81
N PRO A 138 0.48 -10.80 -11.07
CA PRO A 138 1.51 -11.44 -10.29
C PRO A 138 2.77 -10.58 -10.36
N GLN A 139 3.18 -10.08 -9.19
CA GLN A 139 4.47 -9.45 -9.02
C GLN A 139 5.52 -10.56 -9.19
N GLN A 140 6.25 -10.50 -10.29
CA GLN A 140 7.39 -11.36 -10.62
C GLN A 140 8.64 -10.86 -9.88
#